data_AF-A0A834KLH3-F1
#
_entry.id   AF-A0A834KLH3-F1
#
_cell.length_a   1.000
_cell.length_b   1.000
_cell.length_c   1.000
_cell.angle_alpha   90.00
_cell.angle_beta   90.00
_cell.angle_gamma   90.00
#
_symmetry.space_group_name_H-M   'P 1'
#
loop_
_entity.id
_entity.type
_entity.pdbx_description
1 polymer ?
#
loop_
_entity_poly.entity_id
_entity_poly.type
_entity_poly.pdbx_seq_one_letter_code
_entity_poly.pdbx_strand_id
1 'polypeptide(L)'
;MHTCCGIGGNAWTASSSDFGQYLTIDLGQVMNITAVATQGRSHKNEYVMEYGISYGTNGLDYVDFKEESGNIKGILRGHQNLAVMINILLWN
;
A
#
# COMPACT_ATOMS: atom_id res chain seq x y z
N MET A 1 15.83 -1.34 -2.38
CA MET A 1 15.80 -1.34 -0.90
C MET A 1 15.37 0.05 -0.42
N HIS A 2 14.07 0.27 -0.18
CA HIS A 2 13.59 1.56 0.33
C HIS A 2 13.86 1.64 1.83
N THR A 3 14.81 2.49 2.22
CA THR A 3 15.14 2.76 3.61
C THR A 3 14.01 3.53 4.30
N CYS A 4 13.48 2.99 5.40
CA CYS A 4 12.65 3.74 6.31
C CYS A 4 13.50 4.86 6.95
N CYS A 5 13.30 6.10 6.51
CA CYS A 5 14.05 7.24 7.02
C CYS A 5 13.32 7.89 8.20
N GLY A 6 13.94 7.88 9.38
CA GLY A 6 13.52 8.71 10.51
C GLY A 6 13.65 8.03 11.86
N ILE A 7 14.59 8.52 12.67
CA ILE A 7 14.73 8.15 14.09
C ILE A 7 13.50 8.72 14.85
N GLY A 8 12.41 7.95 14.88
CA GLY A 8 11.13 8.32 15.48
C GLY A 8 9.86 8.02 14.67
N GLY A 9 9.96 7.39 13.48
CA GLY A 9 8.81 7.11 12.61
C GLY A 9 8.65 5.65 12.22
N ASN A 10 7.92 4.85 13.00
CA ASN A 10 7.66 3.43 12.73
C ASN A 10 6.56 3.17 11.68
N ALA A 11 6.29 4.11 10.77
CA ALA A 11 5.24 3.99 9.76
C ALA A 11 5.53 4.87 8.53
N TRP A 12 5.01 4.48 7.38
CA TRP A 12 4.85 5.38 6.23
C TRP A 12 3.68 6.33 6.50
N THR A 13 3.77 7.57 6.00
CA THR A 13 2.69 8.56 6.12
C THR A 13 2.60 9.33 4.82
N ALA A 14 1.40 9.37 4.26
CA ALA A 14 1.03 10.10 3.06
C ALA A 14 1.18 11.63 3.27
N SER A 15 1.51 12.39 2.22
CA SER A 15 1.53 13.86 2.33
C SER A 15 0.13 14.48 2.37
N SER A 16 -0.86 13.79 1.80
CA SER A 16 -2.24 14.21 1.65
C SER A 16 -3.17 13.00 1.85
N SER A 17 -4.38 13.19 2.34
CA SER A 17 -5.38 12.11 2.46
C SER A 17 -6.12 11.89 1.14
N ASP A 18 -5.42 11.36 0.12
CA ASP A 18 -5.97 11.09 -1.21
C ASP A 18 -5.42 9.80 -1.84
N PHE A 19 -6.11 9.30 -2.86
CA PHE A 19 -5.70 8.13 -3.66
C PHE A 19 -4.48 8.40 -4.57
N GLY A 20 -3.99 9.64 -4.66
CA GLY A 20 -2.79 10.00 -5.41
C GLY A 20 -1.49 9.65 -4.67
N GLN A 21 -1.57 9.33 -3.38
CA GLN A 21 -0.43 8.86 -2.59
C GLN A 21 -0.24 7.35 -2.78
N TYR A 22 1.01 6.93 -3.02
CA TYR A 22 1.34 5.52 -3.17
C TYR A 22 2.60 5.08 -2.40
N LEU A 23 2.61 3.80 -2.04
CA LEU A 23 3.77 3.09 -1.49
C LEU A 23 4.19 2.01 -2.48
N THR A 24 5.36 2.18 -3.10
CA THR A 24 5.94 1.17 -4.01
C THR A 24 6.82 0.19 -3.25
N ILE A 25 6.57 -1.10 -3.41
CA ILE A 25 7.32 -2.21 -2.82
C ILE A 25 8.01 -2.99 -3.94
N ASP A 26 9.34 -2.97 -3.95
CA ASP A 26 10.16 -3.80 -4.84
C ASP A 26 10.51 -5.13 -4.18
N LEU A 27 10.07 -6.22 -4.81
CA LEU A 27 10.26 -7.59 -4.35
C LEU A 27 11.48 -8.29 -4.99
N GLY A 28 12.14 -7.65 -5.96
CA GLY A 28 13.36 -8.14 -6.62
C GLY A 28 13.18 -9.36 -7.54
N GLN A 29 12.04 -10.04 -7.49
CA GLN A 29 11.66 -11.17 -8.34
C GLN A 29 10.13 -11.34 -8.36
N VAL A 30 9.58 -12.09 -9.31
CA VAL A 30 8.16 -12.47 -9.32
C VAL A 30 7.87 -13.37 -8.11
N MET A 31 6.98 -12.91 -7.22
CA MET A 31 6.55 -13.65 -6.04
C MET A 31 5.02 -13.75 -5.98
N ASN A 32 4.52 -14.89 -5.47
CA ASN A 32 3.10 -15.09 -5.22
C ASN A 32 2.70 -14.48 -3.86
N ILE A 33 1.81 -13.48 -3.88
CA ILE A 33 1.39 -12.74 -2.69
C ILE A 33 -0.03 -13.12 -2.33
N THR A 34 -0.19 -13.75 -1.17
CA THR A 34 -1.49 -14.28 -0.70
C THR A 34 -2.20 -13.37 0.30
N ALA A 35 -1.48 -12.46 0.94
CA ALA A 35 -2.02 -11.53 1.92
C ALA A 35 -1.19 -10.24 2.01
N VAL A 36 -1.85 -9.13 2.34
CA VAL A 36 -1.22 -7.86 2.74
C VAL A 36 -1.80 -7.48 4.10
N ALA A 37 -0.93 -7.09 5.02
CA ALA A 37 -1.32 -6.56 6.33
C ALA A 37 -0.78 -5.14 6.47
N THR A 38 -1.62 -4.22 6.94
CA THR A 38 -1.26 -2.82 7.22
C THR A 38 -1.35 -2.56 8.72
N GLN A 39 -0.51 -1.65 9.22
CA GLN A 39 -0.52 -1.24 10.62
C GLN A 39 -0.51 0.29 10.70
N GLY A 40 -1.33 0.84 11.60
CA GLY A 40 -1.30 2.27 11.92
C GLY A 40 -0.02 2.67 12.67
N ARG A 41 0.24 3.98 12.76
CA ARG A 41 1.44 4.50 13.40
C ARG A 41 1.38 4.37 14.92
N SER A 42 2.45 3.89 15.55
CA SER A 42 2.53 3.85 17.01
C SER A 42 2.43 5.25 17.64
N HIS A 43 1.68 5.36 18.74
CA HIS A 43 1.47 6.60 19.52
C HIS A 43 0.82 7.77 18.77
N LYS A 44 0.20 7.53 17.60
CA LYS A 44 -0.60 8.50 16.83
C LYS A 44 -1.87 7.84 16.33
N ASN A 45 -2.96 8.61 16.23
CA ASN A 45 -4.23 8.10 15.70
C ASN A 45 -4.25 8.19 14.16
N GLU A 46 -3.25 7.58 13.52
CA GLU A 46 -3.00 7.63 12.07
C GLU A 46 -2.95 6.19 11.52
N TYR A 47 -3.88 5.84 10.62
CA TYR A 47 -4.00 4.54 9.99
C TYR A 47 -4.62 4.69 8.59
N VAL A 48 -4.36 3.72 7.73
CA VAL A 48 -5.05 3.56 6.44
C VAL A 48 -6.48 3.08 6.70
N MET A 49 -7.49 3.68 6.06
CA MET A 49 -8.86 3.13 6.02
C MET A 49 -9.10 2.31 4.77
N GLU A 50 -8.65 2.81 3.63
CA GLU A 50 -8.93 2.27 2.31
C GLU A 50 -7.62 2.17 1.56
N TYR A 51 -7.40 1.06 0.86
CA TYR A 51 -6.28 0.95 -0.04
C TYR A 51 -6.61 0.19 -1.32
N GLY A 52 -5.96 0.60 -2.40
CA GLY A 52 -5.81 -0.21 -3.60
C GLY A 52 -4.50 -1.00 -3.53
N ILE A 53 -4.46 -2.13 -4.23
CA ILE A 53 -3.20 -2.79 -4.59
C ILE A 53 -3.13 -2.80 -6.11
N SER A 54 -2.00 -2.37 -6.67
CA SER A 54 -1.72 -2.48 -8.10
C SER A 54 -0.36 -3.16 -8.27
N TYR A 55 -0.20 -4.05 -9.26
CA TYR A 55 1.01 -4.85 -9.44
C TYR A 55 1.50 -4.83 -10.88
N GLY A 56 2.82 -4.88 -11.07
CA GLY A 56 3.47 -4.77 -12.37
C GLY A 56 4.89 -5.35 -12.36
N THR A 57 5.44 -5.62 -13.55
CA THR A 57 6.75 -6.28 -13.71
C THR A 57 7.86 -5.36 -14.25
N ASN A 58 7.50 -4.20 -14.80
CA ASN A 58 8.43 -3.26 -15.44
C ASN A 58 8.48 -1.88 -14.75
N GLY A 59 7.63 -1.66 -13.73
CA GLY A 59 7.48 -0.40 -13.00
C GLY A 59 6.91 0.78 -13.77
N LEU A 60 6.42 0.55 -14.99
CA LEU A 60 5.70 1.52 -15.82
C LEU A 60 4.21 1.18 -15.88
N ASP A 61 3.91 -0.10 -16.12
CA ASP A 61 2.55 -0.63 -16.26
C ASP A 61 2.16 -1.42 -15.00
N TYR A 62 1.05 -1.02 -14.39
CA TYR A 62 0.47 -1.70 -13.22
C TYR A 62 -0.97 -2.08 -13.51
N VAL A 63 -1.40 -3.23 -12.99
CA VAL A 63 -2.78 -3.71 -13.04
C VAL A 63 -3.36 -3.68 -11.63
N ASP A 64 -4.55 -3.09 -11.47
CA ASP A 64 -5.25 -3.07 -10.20
C ASP A 64 -5.72 -4.48 -9.81
N PHE A 65 -5.37 -4.89 -8.59
CA PHE A 65 -5.94 -6.05 -7.95
C PHE A 65 -7.41 -5.79 -7.60
N LYS A 66 -8.28 -6.70 -8.04
CA LYS A 66 -9.71 -6.67 -7.75
C LYS A 66 -10.14 -7.97 -7.10
N GLU A 67 -11.10 -7.88 -6.19
CA GLU A 67 -11.79 -9.06 -5.70
C GLU A 67 -12.59 -9.74 -6.82
N GLU A 68 -12.98 -11.00 -6.58
CA GLU A 68 -13.98 -11.72 -7.37
C GLU A 68 -15.34 -10.99 -7.40
N SER A 69 -15.61 -10.12 -6.41
CA SER A 69 -16.75 -9.20 -6.36
C SER A 69 -16.63 -7.99 -7.31
N GLY A 70 -15.49 -7.83 -8.00
CA GLY A 70 -15.16 -6.68 -8.86
C GLY A 70 -14.68 -5.43 -8.11
N ASN A 71 -14.77 -5.41 -6.77
CA ASN A 71 -14.37 -4.28 -5.94
C ASN A 71 -12.85 -4.22 -5.74
N ILE A 72 -12.31 -3.02 -5.54
CA ILE A 72 -10.92 -2.83 -5.12
C ILE A 72 -10.78 -3.29 -3.65
N LYS A 73 -9.77 -4.11 -3.38
CA LYS A 73 -9.64 -4.80 -2.08
C LYS A 73 -8.80 -3.99 -1.09
N GLY A 74 -9.46 -3.36 -0.11
CA GLY A 74 -8.72 -2.74 1.01
C GLY A 74 -9.52 -1.93 2.04
N ILE A 75 -10.81 -2.19 2.27
CA ILE A 75 -11.61 -1.43 3.25
C ILE A 75 -11.42 -1.97 4.68
N LEU A 76 -10.67 -1.25 5.50
CA LEU A 76 -10.59 -1.40 6.95
C LEU A 76 -11.71 -0.61 7.62
N ARG A 77 -12.84 -1.29 7.90
CA ARG A 77 -13.98 -0.69 8.61
C ARG A 77 -13.59 -0.32 10.05
N GLY A 78 -13.58 0.97 10.38
CA GLY A 78 -13.32 1.42 11.76
C GLY A 78 -13.50 2.93 12.00
N HIS A 79 -12.64 3.76 11.42
CA HIS A 79 -12.42 5.16 11.86
C HIS A 79 -11.92 6.06 10.71
N GLN A 80 -11.87 7.39 10.90
CA GLN A 80 -11.59 8.44 9.88
C GLN A 80 -10.16 9.05 10.01
N ASN A 81 -9.40 9.39 8.95
CA ASN A 81 -9.60 9.28 7.49
C ASN A 81 -8.23 9.11 6.78
N LEU A 82 -8.08 8.13 5.86
CA LEU A 82 -6.92 8.01 4.95
C LEU A 82 -7.14 6.97 3.83
N ALA A 83 -6.74 7.28 2.59
CA ALA A 83 -6.66 6.35 1.46
C ALA A 83 -5.21 6.24 0.93
N VAL A 84 -4.82 5.11 0.31
CA VAL A 84 -3.48 4.91 -0.31
C VAL A 84 -3.50 3.84 -1.42
N MET A 85 -2.67 3.99 -2.44
CA MET A 85 -2.39 2.93 -3.42
C MET A 85 -1.09 2.18 -3.06
N ILE A 86 -1.11 0.84 -2.99
CA ILE A 86 0.10 0.03 -2.77
C ILE A 86 0.53 -0.56 -4.12
N ASN A 87 1.66 -0.09 -4.63
CA ASN A 87 2.24 -0.55 -5.89
C ASN A 87 3.26 -1.66 -5.60
N ILE A 88 3.15 -2.79 -6.30
CA ILE A 88 4.03 -3.95 -6.11
C ILE A 88 4.79 -4.26 -7.40
N LEU A 89 6.13 -4.29 -7.31
CA LEU A 89 7.04 -4.57 -8.42
C LEU A 89 7.55 -6.02 -8.38
N LEU A 90 7.44 -6.69 -9.52
CA LEU A 90 7.72 -8.10 -9.73
C LEU A 90 8.74 -8.28 -10.87
N TRP A 91 10.04 -8.18 -10.59
CA TRP A 91 11.08 -8.37 -11.62
C TRP A 91 11.16 -9.82 -12.13
N ASN A 92 11.61 -10.00 -13.38
CA ASN A 92 11.90 -11.31 -13.99
C ASN A 92 13.41 -11.49 -14.16
#